data_AF-A0A1E5QMS0-F1
#
_entry.id   AF-A0A1E5QMS0-F1
#
_cell.length_a   1.000
_cell.length_b   1.000
_cell.length_c   1.000
_cell.angle_alpha   90.00
_cell.angle_beta   90.00
_cell.angle_gamma   90.00
#
_symmetry.space_group_name_H-M   'P 1'
#
loop_
_entity.id
_entity.type
_entity.pdbx_description
1 polymer ?
#
loop_
_entity_poly.entity_id
_entity_poly.type
_entity_poly.pdbx_seq_one_letter_code
_entity_poly.pdbx_strand_id
1 'polypeptide(L)'
;MDSNPLLPQVRVNSTQLLGQLQSGRLLQVDPRCSGGFILRKRHHAEFVGAGGAIGGLFDLDCVELIPVGNAAIAHPETYEERQVAYTTRQQWSHTLQQATELLVPLQRAQAALTVLSDYLGTETATPVSDELLALLVGVLPKTIASLRQSGTVRATPSLQQSAC
;
A
#
# COMPACT_ATOMS: atom_id res chain seq x y z
N MET A 1 21.47 20.44 -18.95
CA MET A 1 21.17 19.25 -19.76
C MET A 1 19.94 18.64 -19.11
N ASP A 2 18.77 19.21 -19.37
CA ASP A 2 17.56 18.87 -18.65
C ASP A 2 16.65 18.13 -19.61
N SER A 3 16.68 16.81 -19.51
CA SER A 3 15.78 15.91 -20.22
C SER A 3 15.16 15.00 -19.18
N ASN A 4 14.22 15.55 -18.42
CA ASN A 4 13.29 14.74 -17.65
C ASN A 4 12.01 14.63 -18.50
N PRO A 5 11.77 13.50 -19.20
CA PRO A 5 10.46 13.29 -19.76
C PRO A 5 9.51 13.10 -18.57
N LEU A 6 8.71 14.13 -18.30
CA LEU A 6 7.54 14.00 -17.45
C LEU A 6 6.63 12.98 -18.13
N LEU A 7 6.81 11.70 -17.78
CA LEU A 7 5.78 10.69 -18.01
C LEU A 7 4.48 11.30 -17.48
N PRO A 8 3.38 11.25 -18.27
CA PRO A 8 2.12 11.79 -17.83
C PRO A 8 1.75 11.10 -16.53
N GLN A 9 1.82 11.84 -15.41
CA GLN A 9 1.32 11.37 -14.13
C GLN A 9 -0.19 11.29 -14.27
N VAL A 10 -0.67 10.11 -14.67
CA VAL A 10 -2.09 9.85 -14.82
C VAL A 10 -2.70 9.95 -13.41
N ARG A 11 -3.45 11.02 -13.17
CA ARG A 11 -4.33 11.10 -11.99
C ARG A 11 -5.28 9.90 -12.04
N VAL A 12 -5.37 9.18 -10.93
CA VAL A 12 -5.96 7.84 -10.84
C VAL A 12 -7.44 7.85 -11.26
N ASN A 13 -7.74 7.35 -12.45
CA ASN A 13 -9.09 6.91 -12.80
C ASN A 13 -9.23 5.44 -12.40
N SER A 14 -9.72 5.20 -11.18
CA SER A 14 -9.74 3.87 -10.58
C SER A 14 -10.50 2.84 -11.40
N THR A 15 -11.57 3.22 -12.12
CA THR A 15 -12.35 2.27 -12.95
C THR A 15 -11.57 1.82 -14.18
N GLN A 16 -10.90 2.73 -14.88
CA GLN A 16 -10.10 2.38 -16.04
C GLN A 16 -8.88 1.54 -15.64
N LEU A 17 -8.23 1.90 -14.53
CA LEU A 17 -7.10 1.14 -14.00
C LEU A 17 -7.53 -0.26 -13.54
N LEU A 18 -8.67 -0.37 -12.86
CA LEU A 18 -9.22 -1.66 -12.47
C LEU A 18 -9.44 -2.58 -13.68
N GLY A 19 -10.02 -2.05 -14.76
CA GLY A 19 -10.18 -2.81 -16.01
C GLY A 19 -8.83 -3.26 -16.61
N GLN A 20 -7.78 -2.44 -16.48
CA GLN A 20 -6.44 -2.83 -16.91
C GLN A 20 -5.87 -3.97 -16.05
N LEU A 21 -6.01 -3.91 -14.73
CA LEU A 21 -5.57 -4.98 -13.82
C LEU A 21 -6.29 -6.29 -14.14
N GLN A 22 -7.61 -6.25 -14.29
CA GLN A 22 -8.45 -7.41 -14.60
C GLN A 22 -8.16 -8.01 -16.00
N SER A 23 -7.64 -7.19 -16.92
CA SER A 23 -7.18 -7.67 -18.24
C SER A 23 -5.79 -8.35 -18.22
N GLY A 24 -5.13 -8.38 -17.06
CA GLY A 24 -3.76 -8.91 -16.92
C GLY A 24 -2.67 -7.94 -17.35
N ARG A 25 -2.98 -6.65 -17.55
CA ARG A 25 -1.95 -5.65 -17.86
C ARG A 25 -1.07 -5.41 -16.64
N LEU A 26 0.25 -5.42 -16.84
CA LEU A 26 1.21 -5.08 -15.82
C LEU A 26 1.39 -3.56 -15.73
N LEU A 27 1.27 -3.04 -14.53
CA LEU A 27 1.53 -1.66 -14.15
C LEU A 27 2.49 -1.65 -12.95
N GLN A 28 2.96 -0.47 -12.58
CA GLN A 28 3.82 -0.27 -11.42
C GLN A 28 3.35 0.95 -10.65
N VAL A 29 3.48 0.93 -9.32
CA VAL A 29 3.36 2.14 -8.51
C VAL A 29 4.57 3.01 -8.77
N ASP A 30 4.37 4.28 -9.15
CA ASP A 30 5.47 5.19 -9.49
C ASP A 30 6.52 5.22 -8.36
N PRO A 31 7.79 4.84 -8.61
CA PRO A 31 8.84 4.81 -7.59
C PRO A 31 9.08 6.15 -6.89
N ARG A 32 8.64 7.26 -7.49
CA ARG A 32 8.84 8.63 -6.98
C ARG A 32 7.74 9.08 -6.03
N CYS A 33 6.68 8.28 -5.86
CA CYS A 33 5.56 8.64 -5.02
C CYS A 33 5.79 8.21 -3.56
N SER A 34 5.15 8.90 -2.61
CA SER A 34 5.25 8.62 -1.17
C SER A 34 4.04 7.85 -0.63
N GLY A 35 3.21 7.34 -1.53
CA GLY A 35 2.00 6.59 -1.24
C GLY A 35 2.02 5.20 -1.87
N GLY A 36 0.83 4.67 -2.09
CA GLY A 36 0.66 3.36 -2.70
C GLY A 36 -0.78 3.08 -3.03
N PHE A 37 -1.05 1.82 -3.36
CA PHE A 37 -2.40 1.34 -3.62
C PHE A 37 -2.73 0.19 -2.68
N ILE A 38 -3.95 0.20 -2.17
CA ILE A 38 -4.56 -1.00 -1.60
C ILE A 38 -5.39 -1.65 -2.70
N LEU A 39 -5.04 -2.89 -3.02
CA LEU A 39 -5.77 -3.74 -3.93
C LEU A 39 -6.72 -4.59 -3.11
N ARG A 40 -8.01 -4.29 -3.20
CA ARG A 40 -9.04 -5.14 -2.61
C ARG A 40 -9.31 -6.29 -3.56
N LYS A 41 -9.15 -7.51 -3.05
CA LYS A 41 -9.48 -8.75 -3.73
C LYS A 41 -10.74 -9.36 -3.13
N ARG A 42 -11.15 -10.51 -3.64
CA ARG A 42 -12.38 -11.16 -3.19
C ARG A 42 -12.39 -11.51 -1.70
N HIS A 43 -11.24 -11.92 -1.15
CA HIS A 43 -11.16 -12.47 0.21
C HIS A 43 -10.14 -11.77 1.12
N HIS A 44 -9.31 -10.90 0.57
CA HIS A 44 -8.26 -10.18 1.29
C HIS A 44 -7.97 -8.85 0.60
N ALA A 45 -7.12 -8.04 1.22
CA ALA A 45 -6.56 -6.86 0.59
C ALA A 45 -5.03 -6.92 0.65
N GLU A 46 -4.39 -6.23 -0.29
CA GLU A 46 -2.94 -6.14 -0.36
C GLU A 46 -2.53 -4.69 -0.52
N PHE A 47 -1.46 -4.28 0.15
CA PHE A 47 -0.89 -2.95 -0.07
C PHE A 47 0.38 -3.05 -0.90
N VAL A 48 0.51 -2.12 -1.83
CA VAL A 48 1.66 -1.99 -2.72
C VAL A 48 2.12 -0.54 -2.69
N GLY A 49 3.29 -0.31 -2.09
CA GLY A 49 3.93 0.99 -2.08
C GLY A 49 4.73 1.25 -3.35
N ALA A 50 5.42 2.39 -3.36
CA ALA A 50 6.25 2.86 -4.45
C ALA A 50 7.17 1.76 -5.03
N GLY A 51 7.25 1.71 -6.35
CA GLY A 51 8.06 0.76 -7.10
C GLY A 51 7.47 -0.64 -7.25
N GLY A 52 6.44 -1.01 -6.50
CA GLY A 52 5.84 -2.34 -6.59
C GLY A 52 5.01 -2.54 -7.86
N ALA A 53 5.08 -3.73 -8.45
CA ALA A 53 4.20 -4.17 -9.52
C ALA A 53 2.74 -4.32 -9.05
N ILE A 54 1.80 -3.91 -9.90
CA ILE A 54 0.36 -4.19 -9.77
C ILE A 54 -0.18 -4.68 -11.12
N GLY A 55 -1.13 -5.59 -11.10
CA GLY A 55 -1.71 -6.19 -12.31
C GLY A 55 -1.02 -7.50 -12.67
N GLY A 56 -0.93 -7.77 -13.97
CA GLY A 56 -0.48 -9.08 -14.45
C GLY A 56 -1.42 -10.20 -14.01
N LEU A 57 -0.90 -11.43 -13.91
CA LEU A 57 -1.70 -12.59 -13.51
C LEU A 57 -2.11 -12.58 -12.03
N PHE A 58 -1.51 -11.71 -11.20
CA PHE A 58 -1.68 -11.73 -9.75
C PHE A 58 -2.92 -10.98 -9.28
N ASP A 59 -3.37 -9.99 -10.04
CA ASP A 59 -4.43 -9.06 -9.63
C ASP A 59 -5.67 -9.11 -10.54
N LEU A 60 -5.86 -10.24 -11.24
CA LEU A 60 -7.03 -10.50 -12.09
C LEU A 60 -8.35 -10.50 -11.29
N ASP A 61 -8.29 -10.86 -10.01
CA ASP A 61 -9.42 -10.88 -9.08
C ASP A 61 -9.56 -9.59 -8.25
N CYS A 62 -8.79 -8.55 -8.60
CA CYS A 62 -8.92 -7.23 -7.99
C CYS A 62 -10.34 -6.71 -8.23
N VAL A 63 -11.03 -6.36 -7.16
CA VAL A 63 -12.39 -5.79 -7.19
C VAL A 63 -12.38 -4.28 -7.01
N GLU A 64 -11.33 -3.74 -6.40
CA GLU A 64 -11.20 -2.31 -6.13
C GLU A 64 -9.73 -1.92 -6.00
N LEU A 65 -9.36 -0.82 -6.63
CA LEU A 65 -8.03 -0.22 -6.53
C LEU A 65 -8.14 1.12 -5.80
N ILE A 66 -7.58 1.17 -4.60
CA ILE A 66 -7.78 2.28 -3.66
C ILE A 66 -6.45 3.01 -3.49
N PRO A 67 -6.30 4.25 -4.00
CA PRO A 67 -5.09 5.04 -3.79
C PRO A 67 -5.00 5.47 -2.32
N VAL A 68 -3.80 5.38 -1.74
CA VAL A 68 -3.51 5.83 -0.38
C VAL A 68 -2.29 6.74 -0.42
N GLY A 69 -2.45 7.96 0.09
CA GLY A 69 -1.42 8.99 0.00
C GLY A 69 -1.23 9.54 -1.40
N ASN A 70 -0.03 10.04 -1.67
CA ASN A 70 0.36 10.46 -3.02
C ASN A 70 0.70 9.22 -3.84
N ALA A 71 -0.29 8.67 -4.54
CA ALA A 71 -0.16 7.46 -5.35
C ALA A 71 -0.26 7.79 -6.85
N ALA A 72 0.67 7.26 -7.63
CA ALA A 72 0.70 7.39 -9.08
C ALA A 72 1.08 6.07 -9.75
N ILE A 73 0.71 5.93 -11.02
CA ILE A 73 1.00 4.74 -11.83
C ILE A 73 2.10 5.04 -12.84
N ALA A 74 3.04 4.11 -12.95
CA ALA A 74 4.06 4.03 -13.99
C ALA A 74 3.89 2.73 -14.81
N HIS A 75 4.53 2.70 -15.98
CA HIS A 75 4.54 1.53 -16.86
C HIS A 75 5.97 0.99 -16.95
N PRO A 76 6.24 -0.24 -16.48
CA PRO A 76 7.53 -0.87 -16.70
C PRO A 76 7.59 -1.36 -18.17
N GLU A 77 8.55 -0.84 -18.93
CA GLU A 77 8.72 -1.10 -20.36
C GLU A 77 9.74 -2.21 -20.60
N THR A 78 10.83 -2.22 -19.85
CA THR A 78 11.91 -3.19 -20.03
C THR A 78 11.74 -4.43 -19.17
N TYR A 79 12.41 -5.53 -19.53
CA TYR A 79 12.43 -6.74 -18.70
C TYR A 79 13.01 -6.47 -17.29
N GLU A 80 14.07 -5.67 -17.23
CA GLU A 80 14.73 -5.30 -15.97
C GLU A 80 13.81 -4.48 -15.07
N GLU A 81 13.10 -3.49 -15.61
CA GLU A 81 12.11 -2.71 -14.87
C GLU A 81 10.99 -3.59 -14.32
N ARG A 82 10.51 -4.56 -15.10
CA ARG A 82 9.50 -5.52 -14.63
C ARG A 82 10.05 -6.41 -13.52
N GLN A 83 11.27 -6.91 -13.62
CA GLN A 83 11.91 -7.70 -12.56
C GLN A 83 12.05 -6.92 -11.26
N VAL A 84 12.49 -5.66 -11.34
CA VAL A 84 12.57 -4.76 -10.19
C VAL A 84 11.18 -4.57 -9.58
N ALA A 85 10.17 -4.25 -10.40
CA ALA A 85 8.81 -4.04 -9.93
C ALA A 85 8.22 -5.27 -9.20
N TYR A 86 8.44 -6.47 -9.75
CA TYR A 86 8.01 -7.71 -9.10
C TYR A 86 8.76 -7.99 -7.80
N THR A 87 10.07 -7.72 -7.77
CA THR A 87 10.87 -7.90 -6.55
C THR A 87 10.40 -6.95 -5.45
N THR A 88 10.16 -5.68 -5.78
CA THR A 88 9.60 -4.70 -4.84
C THR A 88 8.20 -5.10 -4.38
N ARG A 89 7.37 -5.65 -5.26
CA ARG A 89 6.05 -6.19 -4.88
C ARG A 89 6.17 -7.32 -3.85
N GLN A 90 7.10 -8.24 -4.04
CA GLN A 90 7.36 -9.33 -3.09
C GLN A 90 7.83 -8.80 -1.73
N GLN A 91 8.70 -7.78 -1.73
CA GLN A 91 9.14 -7.13 -0.49
C GLN A 91 7.95 -6.53 0.28
N TRP A 92 7.05 -5.81 -0.40
CA TRP A 92 5.84 -5.27 0.24
C TRP A 92 4.97 -6.36 0.84
N SER A 93 4.72 -7.44 0.09
CA SER A 93 3.94 -8.58 0.58
C SER A 93 4.61 -9.23 1.80
N HIS A 94 5.92 -9.43 1.76
CA HIS A 94 6.67 -10.03 2.86
C HIS A 94 6.68 -9.15 4.11
N THR A 95 6.93 -7.85 3.98
CA THR A 95 6.93 -6.91 5.12
C THR A 95 5.58 -6.90 5.84
N LEU A 96 4.47 -6.86 5.10
CA LEU A 96 3.15 -6.91 5.72
C LEU A 96 2.82 -8.29 6.27
N GLN A 97 3.22 -9.36 5.59
CA GLN A 97 3.04 -10.71 6.09
C GLN A 97 3.70 -10.88 7.47
N GLN A 98 4.95 -10.44 7.63
CA GLN A 98 5.67 -10.49 8.92
C GLN A 98 4.93 -9.74 10.03
N ALA A 99 4.34 -8.58 9.71
CA ALA A 99 3.53 -7.84 10.68
C ALA A 99 2.24 -8.60 11.07
N THR A 100 1.72 -9.44 10.18
CA THR A 100 0.48 -10.22 10.38
C THR A 100 0.67 -11.61 11.00
N GLU A 101 1.91 -12.10 11.15
CA GLU A 101 2.22 -13.43 11.70
C GLU A 101 1.95 -13.55 13.22
N LEU A 102 1.66 -12.45 13.91
CA LEU A 102 1.36 -12.45 15.34
C LEU A 102 0.03 -13.17 15.63
N LEU A 103 0.06 -14.13 16.57
CA LEU A 103 -1.09 -14.97 16.92
C LEU A 103 -2.28 -14.16 17.47
N VAL A 104 -1.99 -13.11 18.25
CA VAL A 104 -3.02 -12.28 18.88
C VAL A 104 -3.56 -11.26 17.86
N PRO A 105 -4.87 -11.27 17.53
CA PRO A 105 -5.46 -10.38 16.53
C PRO A 105 -5.16 -8.90 16.73
N LEU A 106 -5.22 -8.44 17.98
CA LEU A 106 -4.96 -7.05 18.32
C LEU A 106 -3.49 -6.66 18.09
N GLN A 107 -2.56 -7.58 18.38
CA GLN A 107 -1.13 -7.34 18.19
C GLN A 107 -0.75 -7.30 16.71
N ARG A 108 -1.25 -8.24 15.88
CA ARG A 108 -1.01 -8.17 14.43
C ARG A 108 -1.61 -6.93 13.80
N ALA A 109 -2.82 -6.54 14.22
CA ALA A 109 -3.44 -5.32 13.74
C ALA A 109 -2.61 -4.09 14.11
N GLN A 110 -2.13 -4.00 15.35
CA GLN A 110 -1.25 -2.92 15.77
C GLN A 110 0.05 -2.90 14.96
N ALA A 111 0.71 -4.05 14.78
CA ALA A 111 1.96 -4.14 14.04
C ALA A 111 1.80 -3.72 12.56
N ALA A 112 0.76 -4.22 11.89
CA ALA A 112 0.49 -3.87 10.49
C ALA A 112 0.13 -2.38 10.31
N LEU A 113 -0.67 -1.82 11.23
CA LEU A 113 -0.98 -0.39 11.21
C LEU A 113 0.25 0.47 11.50
N THR A 114 1.16 0.02 12.36
CA THR A 114 2.44 0.69 12.59
C THR A 114 3.28 0.69 11.32
N VAL A 115 3.47 -0.46 10.65
CA VAL A 115 4.19 -0.53 9.35
C VAL A 115 3.58 0.43 8.31
N LEU A 116 2.26 0.43 8.17
CA LEU A 116 1.58 1.32 7.22
C LEU A 116 1.72 2.79 7.61
N SER A 117 1.63 3.13 8.90
CA SER A 117 1.76 4.50 9.38
C SER A 117 3.19 5.02 9.27
N ASP A 118 4.20 4.17 9.52
CA ASP A 118 5.61 4.50 9.37
C ASP A 118 5.95 4.79 7.91
N TYR A 119 5.31 4.09 6.97
CA TYR A 119 5.50 4.33 5.54
C TYR A 119 4.72 5.53 5.00
N LEU A 120 3.41 5.59 5.26
CA LEU A 120 2.49 6.57 4.66
C LEU A 120 2.41 7.89 5.44
N GLY A 121 2.86 7.90 6.70
CA GLY A 121 2.49 8.89 7.70
C GLY A 121 1.12 8.61 8.31
N THR A 122 0.96 8.94 9.59
CA THR A 122 -0.28 8.72 10.36
C THR A 122 -1.50 9.39 9.76
N GLU A 123 -1.33 10.62 9.25
CA GLU A 123 -2.40 11.42 8.62
C GLU A 123 -2.96 10.74 7.36
N THR A 124 -2.12 9.98 6.65
CA THR A 124 -2.47 9.30 5.41
C THR A 124 -3.10 7.93 5.65
N ALA A 125 -2.69 7.24 6.73
CA ALA A 125 -3.22 5.93 7.09
C ALA A 125 -4.58 6.00 7.81
N THR A 126 -4.87 7.11 8.47
CA THR A 126 -6.11 7.30 9.27
C THR A 126 -7.41 7.24 8.43
N PRO A 127 -7.50 7.83 7.23
CA PRO A 127 -8.72 7.80 6.41
C PRO A 127 -9.09 6.43 5.86
N VAL A 128 -8.19 5.44 5.92
CA VAL A 128 -8.46 4.08 5.41
C VAL A 128 -9.56 3.44 6.27
N SER A 129 -10.56 2.80 5.66
CA SER A 129 -11.68 2.20 6.39
C SER A 129 -11.26 0.99 7.24
N ASP A 130 -11.99 0.75 8.32
CA ASP A 130 -11.74 -0.39 9.20
C ASP A 130 -11.92 -1.72 8.46
N GLU A 131 -12.86 -1.79 7.52
CA GLU A 131 -13.10 -2.95 6.67
C GLU A 131 -11.90 -3.28 5.78
N LEU A 132 -11.31 -2.26 5.17
CA LEU A 132 -10.18 -2.47 4.26
C LEU A 132 -8.92 -2.86 5.03
N LEU A 133 -8.66 -2.20 6.16
CA LEU A 133 -7.57 -2.56 7.05
C LEU A 133 -7.76 -3.97 7.62
N ALA A 134 -8.99 -4.35 7.99
CA ALA A 134 -9.29 -5.68 8.46
C ALA A 134 -9.00 -6.76 7.40
N LEU A 135 -9.33 -6.50 6.13
CA LEU A 135 -9.01 -7.38 5.01
C LEU A 135 -7.50 -7.47 4.72
N LEU A 136 -6.77 -6.37 4.90
CA LEU A 136 -5.31 -6.33 4.71
C LEU A 136 -4.58 -7.12 5.81
N VAL A 137 -5.06 -7.03 7.05
CA VAL A 137 -4.42 -7.64 8.22
C VAL A 137 -4.91 -9.07 8.49
N GLY A 138 -6.10 -9.44 8.03
CA GLY A 138 -6.75 -10.70 8.39
C GLY A 138 -7.33 -10.68 9.82
N VAL A 139 -8.07 -9.62 10.15
CA VAL A 139 -8.81 -9.48 11.42
C VAL A 139 -10.26 -9.09 11.17
N LEU A 140 -11.06 -8.96 12.22
CA LEU A 140 -12.41 -8.40 12.12
C LEU A 140 -12.34 -6.86 12.14
N PRO A 141 -13.24 -6.13 11.44
CA PRO A 141 -13.28 -4.67 11.47
C PRO A 141 -13.36 -4.10 12.90
N LYS A 142 -14.10 -4.76 13.79
CA LYS A 142 -14.18 -4.39 15.22
C LYS A 142 -12.82 -4.40 15.93
N THR A 143 -11.88 -5.25 15.52
CA THR A 143 -10.52 -5.28 16.07
C THR A 143 -9.74 -4.02 15.70
N ILE A 144 -9.89 -3.54 14.46
CA ILE A 144 -9.32 -2.26 14.01
C ILE A 144 -9.98 -1.10 14.76
N ALA A 145 -11.31 -1.10 14.85
CA ALA A 145 -12.07 -0.08 15.56
C ALA A 145 -11.63 0.04 17.03
N SER A 146 -11.44 -1.09 17.73
CA SER A 146 -10.96 -1.09 19.11
C SER A 146 -9.56 -0.48 19.27
N LEU A 147 -8.65 -0.67 18.30
CA LEU A 147 -7.32 -0.03 18.32
C LEU A 147 -7.41 1.48 18.15
N ARG A 148 -8.23 1.94 17.21
CA ARG A 148 -8.46 3.37 16.96
C ARG A 148 -9.07 4.07 18.18
N GLN A 149 -10.04 3.41 18.84
CA GLN A 149 -10.68 3.93 20.06
C GLN A 149 -9.74 3.95 21.27
N SER A 150 -8.79 3.02 21.35
CA SER A 150 -7.84 2.92 22.47
C SER A 150 -6.69 3.95 22.40
N GLY A 151 -6.61 4.76 21.34
CA GLY A 151 -5.62 5.82 21.20
C GLY A 151 -4.16 5.35 21.04
N THR A 152 -3.93 4.06 20.73
CA THR A 152 -2.59 3.47 20.66
C THR A 152 -1.85 3.78 19.35
N VAL A 153 -2.49 4.44 18.38
CA VAL A 153 -1.75 5.12 17.30
C VAL A 153 -1.30 6.49 17.81
N ARG A 154 -0.48 6.51 18.86
CA ARG A 154 0.26 7.72 19.22
C ARG A 154 1.36 7.87 18.18
N ALA A 155 1.23 8.90 17.34
CA ALA A 155 2.35 9.51 16.65
C ALA A 155 3.50 9.66 17.64
N THR A 156 4.62 9.01 17.35
CA THR A 156 5.86 9.21 18.10
C THR A 156 6.25 10.67 17.90
N PRO A 157 6.30 11.51 18.95
CA PRO A 157 6.89 12.83 18.80
C PRO A 157 8.37 12.62 18.46
N SER A 158 8.80 13.18 17.34
CA SER A 158 10.21 13.32 16.98
C SER A 158 10.98 13.80 18.20
N LEU A 159 11.90 12.96 18.70
CA LEU A 159 12.84 13.37 19.72
C LEU A 159 13.58 14.61 19.24
N GLN A 160 13.46 15.66 20.03
CA GLN A 160 14.19 16.91 19.94
C GLN A 160 15.68 16.62 19.69
N GLN A 161 16.24 17.18 18.63
CA GLN A 161 17.62 17.65 18.69
C GLN A 161 17.58 19.08 19.20
N SER A 162 17.74 19.22 20.52
CA SER A 162 18.27 20.44 21.12
C SER A 162 19.75 20.20 21.42
N ALA A 163 20.58 21.01 20.76
CA ALA A 163 21.85 21.57 21.20
C ALA A 163 22.83 20.69 22.03
N CYS A 164 23.97 20.40 21.42
CA CYS A 164 25.29 20.84 21.90
C CYS A 164 26.19 21.10 20.69
#